data_AF-A0A7Y5SNT1-F1
#
_entry.id   AF-A0A7Y5SNT1-F1
#
_cell.length_a   1.000
_cell.length_b   1.000
_cell.length_c   1.000
_cell.angle_alpha   90.00
_cell.angle_beta   90.00
_cell.angle_gamma   90.00
#
_symmetry.space_group_name_H-M   'P 1'
#
loop_
_entity.id
_entity.type
_entity.pdbx_description
1 polymer ?
#
loop_
_entity_poly.entity_id
_entity_poly.type
_entity_poly.pdbx_seq_one_letter_code
_entity_poly.pdbx_strand_id
1 'polypeptide(L)'
;MRPQARRAAEADLAEARMGLAGAYVAEPKQADKKMDLGRGLQAVAAGGEVGELFRYDIAMPVTLPRRQSAMLPIVNQEVKGQKVSIYNPSVHAKHPLNGLRMTNSTKLVAPFHGGERMLGTNPIAIAFPGLEEPPIVIDFATSATAYGKIEIAKRRGSKIPSGWAVDASGTPTEQPDGMIQGGALLPLGSFAELSGHKGFCLAAMVDVLCCVLSGANWGPFAPPFALRQEIPARSVGQGIGHFFGALRIEAFIDETEFKRQIDDWIRTFRATRPMPGTEGVRIPGDPEREAEADRSVNGIPLIEPVIRDLEEIGRIIGAKFGT
;
A
#
# COMPACT_ATOMS: atom_id res chain seq x y z
N MET A 1 0.95 56.86 -38.01
CA MET A 1 -0.08 57.48 -37.14
C MET A 1 0.37 57.41 -35.69
N ARG A 2 0.15 58.50 -34.93
CA ARG A 2 0.40 58.75 -33.49
C ARG A 2 -0.59 59.88 -33.09
N PRO A 3 -0.79 60.27 -31.81
CA PRO A 3 -0.99 59.45 -30.62
C PRO A 3 -2.18 59.99 -29.78
N GLN A 4 -3.42 59.98 -30.29
CA GLN A 4 -4.58 60.62 -29.61
C GLN A 4 -5.62 59.65 -29.04
N ALA A 5 -5.84 58.47 -29.64
CA ALA A 5 -6.92 57.55 -29.25
C ALA A 5 -6.77 56.87 -27.86
N ARG A 6 -5.65 57.08 -27.15
CA ARG A 6 -5.38 56.40 -25.86
C ARG A 6 -5.79 57.20 -24.62
N ARG A 7 -5.99 58.52 -24.72
CA ARG A 7 -6.26 59.39 -23.55
C ARG A 7 -7.72 59.43 -23.10
N ALA A 8 -8.68 59.04 -23.93
CA ALA A 8 -10.09 59.04 -23.56
C ALA A 8 -10.43 57.94 -22.53
N ALA A 9 -9.95 56.71 -22.79
CA ALA A 9 -10.18 55.55 -21.92
C ALA A 9 -9.44 55.60 -20.55
N GLU A 10 -8.57 56.60 -20.36
CA GLU A 10 -7.85 56.82 -19.10
C GLU A 10 -8.57 57.82 -18.17
N ALA A 11 -9.62 58.52 -18.65
CA ALA A 11 -10.40 59.49 -17.87
C ALA A 11 -11.54 58.83 -17.07
N ASP A 12 -12.36 58.00 -17.71
CA ASP A 12 -13.56 57.40 -17.07
C ASP A 12 -13.22 56.45 -15.89
N LEU A 13 -11.98 55.93 -15.85
CA LEU A 13 -11.47 55.12 -14.74
C LEU A 13 -10.97 55.95 -13.54
N ALA A 14 -10.91 57.28 -13.65
CA ALA A 14 -10.50 58.17 -12.57
C ALA A 14 -11.67 58.53 -11.63
N GLU A 15 -12.87 58.81 -12.16
CA GLU A 15 -14.03 59.21 -11.32
C GLU A 15 -14.53 58.07 -10.42
N ALA A 16 -14.39 56.81 -10.87
CA ALA A 16 -14.70 55.62 -10.09
C ALA A 16 -13.85 55.43 -8.81
N ARG A 17 -12.87 56.33 -8.53
CA ARG A 17 -11.99 56.29 -7.35
C ARG A 17 -12.29 57.32 -6.26
N MET A 18 -13.29 58.20 -6.42
CA MET A 18 -13.63 59.21 -5.40
C MET A 18 -14.81 58.82 -4.47
N GLY A 19 -15.08 57.52 -4.31
CA GLY A 19 -16.30 56.99 -3.70
C GLY A 19 -16.14 56.08 -2.47
N LEU A 20 -15.22 56.38 -1.53
CA LEU A 20 -15.28 56.08 -0.08
C LEU A 20 -13.89 56.26 0.58
N ALA A 21 -13.72 57.32 1.35
CA ALA A 21 -12.56 57.48 2.25
C ALA A 21 -12.87 56.84 3.62
N GLY A 22 -11.96 56.00 4.14
CA GLY A 22 -12.16 55.36 5.44
C GLY A 22 -10.92 54.62 5.97
N ALA A 23 -10.44 55.08 7.14
CA ALA A 23 -9.53 54.41 8.07
C ALA A 23 -8.08 54.06 7.64
N TYR A 24 -7.15 54.88 8.18
CA TYR A 24 -5.81 54.54 8.70
C TYR A 24 -4.67 54.06 7.78
N VAL A 25 -3.47 54.52 8.12
CA VAL A 25 -2.20 54.32 7.40
C VAL A 25 -1.32 53.30 8.14
N ALA A 26 -0.64 52.42 7.38
CA ALA A 26 0.53 51.67 7.83
C ALA A 26 1.53 51.53 6.66
N GLU A 27 2.82 51.55 6.96
CA GLU A 27 3.90 51.62 5.95
C GLU A 27 4.21 50.27 5.25
N PRO A 28 4.81 50.30 4.04
CA PRO A 28 4.93 49.12 3.18
C PRO A 28 6.01 48.15 3.65
N LYS A 29 5.69 46.85 3.66
CA LYS A 29 6.69 45.77 3.64
C LYS A 29 6.77 45.14 2.26
N GLN A 30 8.00 44.96 1.78
CA GLN A 30 8.32 44.49 0.44
C GLN A 30 7.59 43.19 0.09
N ALA A 31 6.92 43.20 -1.06
CA ALA A 31 6.40 42.01 -1.71
C ALA A 31 7.54 41.28 -2.43
N ASP A 32 8.34 40.49 -1.71
CA ASP A 32 9.20 39.48 -2.33
C ASP A 32 9.14 38.15 -1.58
N LYS A 33 8.24 37.28 -2.06
CA LYS A 33 8.37 35.84 -1.91
C LYS A 33 7.98 35.20 -3.24
N LYS A 34 8.96 34.60 -3.92
CA LYS A 34 8.71 33.60 -4.98
C LYS A 34 7.65 32.62 -4.51
N MET A 35 6.68 32.33 -5.37
CA MET A 35 5.65 31.33 -5.08
C MET A 35 6.30 29.95 -5.12
N ASP A 36 6.60 29.41 -3.95
CA ASP A 36 7.26 28.11 -3.79
C ASP A 36 6.29 26.97 -4.11
N LEU A 37 6.48 26.36 -5.28
CA LEU A 37 5.72 25.21 -5.78
C LEU A 37 6.10 23.90 -5.06
N GLY A 38 7.11 23.90 -4.19
CA GLY A 38 7.58 22.73 -3.44
C GLY A 38 6.73 22.30 -2.24
N ARG A 39 5.58 22.94 -1.99
CA ARG A 39 4.69 22.62 -0.85
C ARG A 39 3.85 21.35 -1.07
N GLY A 40 4.53 20.21 -1.10
CA GLY A 40 3.89 18.90 -0.86
C GLY A 40 3.40 18.74 0.59
N LEU A 41 2.48 17.81 0.81
CA LEU A 41 2.06 17.38 2.15
C LEU A 41 3.19 16.57 2.81
N GLN A 42 3.49 16.84 4.08
CA GLN A 42 4.47 16.06 4.84
C GLN A 42 3.86 14.76 5.38
N ALA A 43 4.69 13.72 5.52
CA ALA A 43 4.31 12.41 6.02
C ALA A 43 3.93 12.41 7.51
N VAL A 44 3.11 11.43 7.92
CA VAL A 44 2.22 11.59 9.09
C VAL A 44 2.49 10.61 10.25
N ALA A 45 3.40 9.65 10.10
CA ALA A 45 3.81 8.75 11.19
C ALA A 45 5.26 8.29 11.07
N ALA A 46 5.80 7.77 12.16
CA ALA A 46 7.06 7.02 12.22
C ALA A 46 6.77 5.58 12.66
N GLY A 47 7.44 4.59 12.05
CA GLY A 47 7.36 3.18 12.42
C GLY A 47 8.52 2.75 13.32
N GLY A 48 8.23 1.82 14.24
CA GLY A 48 9.25 1.07 14.99
C GLY A 48 9.29 -0.39 14.54
N GLU A 49 10.49 -0.99 14.52
CA GLU A 49 10.67 -2.42 14.29
C GLU A 49 10.32 -3.21 15.56
N VAL A 50 9.45 -4.22 15.45
CA VAL A 50 9.08 -5.12 16.55
C VAL A 50 9.18 -6.57 16.03
N GLY A 51 10.41 -6.98 15.72
CA GLY A 51 10.68 -8.26 15.03
C GLY A 51 10.14 -8.23 13.60
N GLU A 52 9.45 -9.29 13.18
CA GLU A 52 8.82 -9.36 11.84
C GLU A 52 7.54 -8.51 11.72
N LEU A 53 7.11 -7.83 12.79
CA LEU A 53 5.91 -6.99 12.81
C LEU A 53 6.25 -5.50 12.89
N PHE A 54 5.60 -4.71 12.04
CA PHE A 54 5.68 -3.25 12.06
C PHE A 54 4.51 -2.66 12.85
N ARG A 55 4.83 -1.90 13.90
CA ARG A 55 3.85 -1.14 14.68
C ARG A 55 4.01 0.36 14.41
N TYR A 56 2.92 1.01 14.00
CA TYR A 56 2.86 2.45 13.75
C TYR A 56 2.11 3.12 14.90
N ASP A 57 2.83 3.58 15.93
CA ASP A 57 2.25 4.35 17.03
C ASP A 57 2.06 5.82 16.62
N ILE A 58 0.90 6.13 16.04
CA ILE A 58 0.61 7.47 15.53
C ILE A 58 0.20 8.38 16.70
N ALA A 59 1.20 9.07 17.27
CA ALA A 59 1.20 9.69 18.60
C ALA A 59 0.21 10.86 18.87
N MET A 60 -0.79 11.11 18.02
CA MET A 60 -1.73 12.25 18.13
C MET A 60 -3.05 11.98 17.37
N PRO A 61 -4.18 12.71 17.57
CA PRO A 61 -5.48 12.44 16.92
C PRO A 61 -5.95 13.35 15.73
N VAL A 62 -6.34 12.74 14.59
CA VAL A 62 -7.05 13.27 13.39
C VAL A 62 -8.49 13.43 13.83
N THR A 63 -9.00 14.64 13.63
CA THR A 63 -10.44 14.88 13.54
C THR A 63 -10.76 15.16 12.08
N LEU A 64 -11.39 14.21 11.37
CA LEU A 64 -11.93 14.48 10.03
C LEU A 64 -13.21 15.31 10.18
N PRO A 65 -13.35 16.44 9.47
CA PRO A 65 -14.64 17.13 9.36
C PRO A 65 -15.74 16.21 8.82
N ARG A 66 -17.00 16.51 9.16
CA ARG A 66 -18.16 15.78 8.60
C ARG A 66 -18.11 15.80 7.07
N ARG A 67 -18.35 14.64 6.46
CA ARG A 67 -18.30 14.40 4.99
C ARG A 67 -16.91 14.57 4.33
N GLN A 68 -15.81 14.43 5.07
CA GLN A 68 -14.46 14.34 4.49
C GLN A 68 -13.84 12.94 4.66
N SER A 69 -12.94 12.60 3.73
CA SER A 69 -12.07 11.41 3.73
C SER A 69 -10.63 11.88 3.57
N ALA A 70 -9.64 11.08 3.98
CA ALA A 70 -8.23 11.44 3.91
C ALA A 70 -7.33 10.30 3.44
N MET A 71 -6.16 10.67 2.94
CA MET A 71 -5.07 9.79 2.53
C MET A 71 -3.81 10.22 3.30
N LEU A 72 -3.13 9.27 3.93
CA LEU A 72 -1.98 9.51 4.81
C LEU A 72 -0.74 8.78 4.26
N PRO A 73 0.26 9.51 3.74
CA PRO A 73 1.57 8.95 3.45
C PRO A 73 2.40 8.81 4.74
N ILE A 74 3.14 7.70 4.86
CA ILE A 74 4.03 7.41 5.99
C ILE A 74 5.45 7.20 5.45
N VAL A 75 6.43 7.83 6.10
CA VAL A 75 7.86 7.87 5.72
C VAL A 75 8.69 7.77 7.00
N ASN A 76 9.75 6.97 7.00
CA ASN A 76 10.19 6.30 8.22
C ASN A 76 11.32 6.97 9.04
N GLN A 77 11.56 8.28 8.95
CA GLN A 77 12.56 9.02 9.76
C GLN A 77 12.12 10.46 10.12
N GLU A 78 12.76 11.06 11.14
CA GLU A 78 12.26 12.25 11.87
C GLU A 78 12.11 13.56 11.07
N VAL A 79 10.99 14.26 11.30
CA VAL A 79 10.84 15.71 11.14
C VAL A 79 10.03 16.26 12.32
N LYS A 80 10.43 17.39 12.91
CA LYS A 80 9.70 18.01 14.03
C LYS A 80 8.48 18.78 13.56
N GLY A 81 7.29 18.25 13.86
CA GLY A 81 6.01 18.85 13.53
C GLY A 81 4.85 18.03 14.10
N GLN A 82 3.66 18.29 13.57
CA GLN A 82 2.40 17.62 13.89
C GLN A 82 1.57 17.70 12.59
N LYS A 83 0.71 16.76 12.16
CA LYS A 83 -0.37 15.99 12.81
C LYS A 83 -0.80 14.85 11.84
N VAL A 84 -1.36 13.66 12.14
CA VAL A 84 -1.86 12.93 13.35
C VAL A 84 -2.43 11.50 12.92
N SER A 85 -2.70 10.58 13.86
CA SER A 85 -3.78 9.52 13.95
C SER A 85 -3.93 8.25 13.11
N ILE A 86 -4.77 7.24 13.49
CA ILE A 86 -5.59 6.96 14.72
C ILE A 86 -5.16 5.61 15.32
N TYR A 87 -5.14 5.48 16.66
CA TYR A 87 -5.64 4.26 17.31
C TYR A 87 -6.42 4.59 18.60
N ASN A 88 -7.52 3.86 18.88
CA ASN A 88 -8.23 3.91 20.16
C ASN A 88 -9.01 2.58 20.39
N PRO A 89 -8.71 1.80 21.43
CA PRO A 89 -9.36 0.50 21.68
C PRO A 89 -10.80 0.59 22.24
N SER A 90 -11.32 1.78 22.56
CA SER A 90 -12.64 1.96 23.19
C SER A 90 -13.82 2.19 22.22
N VAL A 91 -13.60 2.16 20.89
CA VAL A 91 -14.58 2.65 19.88
C VAL A 91 -15.05 1.55 18.91
N HIS A 92 -15.76 0.56 19.47
CA HIS A 92 -16.50 -0.56 18.84
C HIS A 92 -15.74 -1.84 18.48
N ALA A 93 -16.10 -2.93 19.17
CA ALA A 93 -15.86 -4.32 18.75
C ALA A 93 -16.87 -4.82 17.68
N LYS A 94 -17.47 -3.92 16.88
CA LYS A 94 -18.58 -4.25 15.94
C LYS A 94 -18.62 -3.47 14.63
N HIS A 95 -17.74 -2.51 14.38
CA HIS A 95 -17.82 -1.64 13.19
C HIS A 95 -16.46 -1.50 12.48
N PRO A 96 -16.21 -2.27 11.41
CA PRO A 96 -15.03 -2.07 10.57
C PRO A 96 -15.13 -0.75 9.79
N LEU A 97 -14.01 -0.04 9.67
CA LEU A 97 -13.87 1.11 8.75
C LEU A 97 -13.35 0.61 7.39
N ASN A 98 -13.84 1.22 6.30
CA ASN A 98 -13.24 1.03 4.97
C ASN A 98 -11.79 1.51 4.99
N GLY A 99 -10.84 0.59 4.84
CA GLY A 99 -9.41 0.88 4.81
C GLY A 99 -8.77 0.33 3.54
N LEU A 100 -7.99 1.17 2.87
CA LEU A 100 -7.04 0.82 1.81
C LEU A 100 -5.63 0.99 2.38
N ARG A 101 -4.85 -0.09 2.45
CA ARG A 101 -3.42 -0.08 2.78
C ARG A 101 -2.64 -0.53 1.56
N MET A 102 -1.57 0.20 1.25
CA MET A 102 -0.62 -0.14 0.20
C MET A 102 0.80 0.07 0.75
N THR A 103 1.75 -0.76 0.33
CA THR A 103 3.17 -0.62 0.67
C THR A 103 4.02 -1.11 -0.49
N ASN A 104 5.14 -0.45 -0.75
CA ASN A 104 6.17 -1.06 -1.60
C ASN A 104 7.08 -2.01 -0.80
N SER A 105 7.97 -2.70 -1.50
CA SER A 105 9.02 -3.55 -0.92
C SER A 105 10.26 -3.58 -1.83
N THR A 106 11.35 -4.22 -1.39
CA THR A 106 12.61 -4.29 -2.15
C THR A 106 12.45 -5.00 -3.50
N LYS A 107 13.24 -4.59 -4.50
CA LYS A 107 13.30 -5.18 -5.85
C LYS A 107 13.34 -6.72 -5.83
N LEU A 108 12.25 -7.33 -6.30
CA LEU A 108 12.04 -8.78 -6.42
C LEU A 108 11.27 -9.16 -7.70
N VAL A 109 10.48 -8.24 -8.24
CA VAL A 109 9.57 -8.44 -9.38
C VAL A 109 10.09 -7.66 -10.59
N ALA A 110 9.94 -8.24 -11.78
CA ALA A 110 10.24 -7.56 -13.03
C ALA A 110 9.07 -6.65 -13.49
N PRO A 111 9.34 -5.54 -14.20
CA PRO A 111 8.31 -4.85 -14.97
C PRO A 111 7.72 -5.76 -16.04
N PHE A 112 6.56 -5.42 -16.60
CA PHE A 112 6.03 -6.16 -17.75
C PHE A 112 7.00 -6.07 -18.94
N HIS A 113 7.32 -7.23 -19.55
CA HIS A 113 8.40 -7.43 -20.53
C HIS A 113 9.83 -7.10 -20.05
N GLY A 114 10.06 -6.89 -18.75
CA GLY A 114 11.41 -6.82 -18.17
C GLY A 114 11.94 -8.20 -17.77
N GLY A 115 13.27 -8.36 -17.78
CA GLY A 115 13.96 -9.59 -17.35
C GLY A 115 14.60 -9.54 -15.96
N GLU A 116 14.59 -8.38 -15.29
CA GLU A 116 15.36 -8.12 -14.07
C GLU A 116 14.52 -7.54 -12.91
N ARG A 117 15.01 -7.64 -11.67
CA ARG A 117 14.34 -7.15 -10.46
C ARG A 117 14.29 -5.62 -10.41
N MET A 118 13.12 -5.02 -10.63
CA MET A 118 12.93 -3.55 -10.56
C MET A 118 11.83 -3.08 -9.61
N LEU A 119 10.92 -3.96 -9.19
CA LEU A 119 9.75 -3.61 -8.39
C LEU A 119 9.67 -4.49 -7.14
N GLY A 120 9.04 -3.99 -6.08
CA GLY A 120 8.64 -4.83 -4.96
C GLY A 120 7.48 -5.74 -5.30
N THR A 121 7.16 -6.64 -4.38
CA THR A 121 5.90 -7.42 -4.40
C THR A 121 4.65 -6.54 -4.24
N ASN A 122 4.84 -5.31 -3.76
CA ASN A 122 3.91 -4.18 -3.84
C ASN A 122 2.43 -4.54 -3.52
N PRO A 123 2.12 -5.09 -2.34
CA PRO A 123 0.78 -5.55 -2.02
C PRO A 123 -0.26 -4.43 -1.87
N ILE A 124 -1.50 -4.80 -2.16
CA ILE A 124 -2.71 -3.98 -2.05
C ILE A 124 -3.67 -4.70 -1.09
N ALA A 125 -4.04 -4.03 0.00
CA ALA A 125 -5.02 -4.53 0.95
C ALA A 125 -6.22 -3.57 1.07
N ILE A 126 -7.45 -4.08 0.94
CA ILE A 126 -8.71 -3.32 0.99
C ILE A 126 -9.77 -4.09 1.80
N ALA A 127 -10.42 -3.42 2.76
CA ALA A 127 -11.52 -4.00 3.54
C ALA A 127 -12.85 -3.24 3.36
N PHE A 128 -13.97 -3.97 3.33
CA PHE A 128 -15.34 -3.44 3.28
C PHE A 128 -16.25 -4.16 4.29
N PRO A 129 -17.03 -3.48 5.15
CA PRO A 129 -17.92 -4.10 6.12
C PRO A 129 -19.26 -4.57 5.52
N GLY A 130 -19.70 -5.76 5.90
CA GLY A 130 -21.10 -6.19 5.83
C GLY A 130 -21.96 -5.64 6.97
N LEU A 131 -23.23 -6.05 7.03
CA LEU A 131 -24.14 -5.80 8.15
C LEU A 131 -24.25 -7.04 9.04
N GLU A 132 -24.49 -8.18 8.40
CA GLU A 132 -24.59 -9.52 8.98
C GLU A 132 -23.43 -10.42 8.53
N GLU A 133 -22.95 -10.25 7.29
CA GLU A 133 -21.84 -11.03 6.75
C GLU A 133 -20.48 -10.52 7.26
N PRO A 134 -19.44 -11.38 7.34
CA PRO A 134 -18.07 -10.95 7.61
C PRO A 134 -17.58 -9.92 6.59
N PRO A 135 -16.68 -8.99 6.98
CA PRO A 135 -16.14 -8.01 6.04
C PRO A 135 -15.40 -8.69 4.88
N ILE A 136 -15.57 -8.16 3.67
CA ILE A 136 -14.73 -8.50 2.53
C ILE A 136 -13.33 -7.99 2.85
N VAL A 137 -12.32 -8.85 2.81
CA VAL A 137 -10.91 -8.48 2.99
C VAL A 137 -10.11 -8.96 1.79
N ILE A 138 -9.75 -8.03 0.93
CA ILE A 138 -8.87 -8.24 -0.21
C ILE A 138 -7.45 -7.95 0.27
N ASP A 139 -6.52 -8.92 0.21
CA ASP A 139 -5.09 -8.67 0.41
C ASP A 139 -4.30 -9.55 -0.58
N PHE A 140 -3.49 -8.92 -1.44
CA PHE A 140 -2.67 -9.63 -2.42
C PHE A 140 -1.44 -8.83 -2.85
N ALA A 141 -0.36 -9.56 -3.14
CA ALA A 141 0.82 -9.04 -3.84
C ALA A 141 0.51 -8.83 -5.33
N THR A 142 1.07 -7.78 -5.94
CA THR A 142 0.88 -7.50 -7.38
C THR A 142 1.79 -8.33 -8.29
N SER A 143 2.52 -9.30 -7.73
CA SER A 143 3.28 -10.35 -8.42
C SER A 143 2.47 -11.65 -8.56
N ALA A 144 2.80 -12.48 -9.55
CA ALA A 144 2.14 -13.77 -9.80
C ALA A 144 2.23 -14.76 -8.63
N THR A 145 3.19 -14.57 -7.73
CA THR A 145 3.38 -15.33 -6.50
C THR A 145 4.12 -14.50 -5.45
N ALA A 146 4.27 -15.03 -4.24
CA ALA A 146 5.07 -14.43 -3.18
C ALA A 146 6.42 -15.14 -3.04
N TYR A 147 7.49 -14.41 -2.71
CA TYR A 147 8.85 -14.96 -2.60
C TYR A 147 8.93 -16.18 -1.64
N GLY A 148 8.21 -16.16 -0.52
CA GLY A 148 8.14 -17.30 0.41
C GLY A 148 7.61 -18.61 -0.22
N LYS A 149 6.80 -18.55 -1.28
CA LYS A 149 6.37 -19.75 -2.02
C LYS A 149 7.49 -20.34 -2.88
N ILE A 150 8.46 -19.52 -3.33
CA ILE A 150 9.69 -19.98 -4.00
C ILE A 150 10.60 -20.70 -2.98
N GLU A 151 10.80 -20.11 -1.80
CA GLU A 151 11.58 -20.71 -0.71
C GLU A 151 10.97 -22.04 -0.22
N ILE A 152 9.64 -22.13 -0.08
CA ILE A 152 8.95 -23.38 0.25
C ILE A 152 9.16 -24.44 -0.85
N ALA A 153 9.08 -24.05 -2.13
CA ALA A 153 9.33 -24.97 -3.24
C ALA A 153 10.78 -25.47 -3.24
N LYS A 154 11.76 -24.59 -2.99
CA LYS A 154 13.17 -24.95 -2.83
C LYS A 154 13.40 -25.91 -1.66
N ARG A 155 12.86 -25.61 -0.47
CA ARG A 155 12.94 -26.46 0.74
C ARG A 155 12.30 -27.84 0.52
N ARG A 156 11.39 -27.99 -0.44
CA ARG A 156 10.74 -29.25 -0.84
C ARG A 156 11.41 -29.97 -2.01
N GLY A 157 12.43 -29.37 -2.65
CA GLY A 157 13.03 -29.90 -3.89
C GLY A 157 12.06 -29.93 -5.08
N SER A 158 10.99 -29.13 -5.05
CA SER A 158 9.92 -29.13 -6.06
C SER A 158 10.03 -27.95 -7.02
N LYS A 159 9.64 -28.14 -8.28
CA LYS A 159 9.44 -27.06 -9.26
C LYS A 159 8.46 -25.99 -8.75
N ILE A 160 8.61 -24.77 -9.25
CA ILE A 160 7.58 -23.73 -9.21
C ILE A 160 6.71 -23.77 -10.49
N PRO A 161 5.42 -23.40 -10.42
CA PRO A 161 4.58 -23.25 -11.62
C PRO A 161 5.17 -22.26 -12.64
N SER A 162 4.99 -22.57 -13.92
CA SER A 162 5.32 -21.65 -15.01
C SER A 162 4.58 -20.31 -14.86
N GLY A 163 5.23 -19.22 -15.27
CA GLY A 163 4.73 -17.85 -15.10
C GLY A 163 4.93 -17.24 -13.71
N TRP A 164 5.51 -17.95 -12.74
CA TRP A 164 5.88 -17.34 -11.45
C TRP A 164 7.15 -16.48 -11.53
N ALA A 165 8.14 -16.88 -12.33
CA ALA A 165 9.44 -16.24 -12.37
C ALA A 165 10.17 -16.37 -13.72
N VAL A 166 11.19 -15.54 -13.88
CA VAL A 166 12.27 -15.65 -14.85
C VAL A 166 13.61 -15.88 -14.13
N ASP A 167 14.58 -16.45 -14.84
CA ASP A 167 15.98 -16.59 -14.37
C ASP A 167 16.82 -15.33 -14.64
N ALA A 168 18.11 -15.37 -14.31
CA ALA A 168 19.05 -14.26 -14.46
C ALA A 168 19.29 -13.80 -15.93
N SER A 169 18.82 -14.54 -16.93
CA SER A 169 18.81 -14.11 -18.34
C SER A 169 17.50 -13.43 -18.77
N GLY A 170 16.51 -13.37 -17.88
CA GLY A 170 15.13 -12.98 -18.20
C GLY A 170 14.29 -14.10 -18.83
N THR A 171 14.81 -15.33 -18.89
CA THR A 171 14.10 -16.49 -19.46
C THR A 171 13.13 -17.10 -18.46
N PRO A 172 11.87 -17.45 -18.83
CA PRO A 172 10.92 -18.13 -17.94
C PRO A 172 11.50 -19.39 -17.28
N THR A 173 11.28 -19.55 -15.96
CA THR A 173 11.85 -20.69 -15.22
C THR A 173 10.85 -21.38 -14.28
N GLU A 174 10.90 -22.71 -14.27
CA GLU A 174 10.18 -23.57 -13.32
C GLU A 174 11.06 -23.98 -12.12
N GLN A 175 12.31 -23.51 -12.05
CA GLN A 175 13.25 -23.88 -11.01
C GLN A 175 13.33 -22.79 -9.93
N PRO A 176 13.13 -23.12 -8.63
CA PRO A 176 13.24 -22.14 -7.55
C PRO A 176 14.58 -21.38 -7.57
N ASP A 177 15.67 -22.09 -7.84
CA ASP A 177 17.01 -21.52 -7.88
C ASP A 177 17.24 -20.55 -9.04
N GLY A 178 16.54 -20.68 -10.17
CA GLY A 178 16.64 -19.71 -11.28
C GLY A 178 16.15 -18.32 -10.86
N MET A 179 15.03 -18.28 -10.11
CA MET A 179 14.50 -17.04 -9.53
C MET A 179 15.44 -16.47 -8.45
N ILE A 180 15.97 -17.32 -7.57
CA ILE A 180 16.80 -16.88 -6.44
C ILE A 180 18.16 -16.35 -6.92
N GLN A 181 18.83 -17.05 -7.84
CA GLN A 181 20.18 -16.79 -8.32
C GLN A 181 20.23 -15.70 -9.41
N GLY A 182 19.61 -14.55 -9.14
CA GLY A 182 19.61 -13.36 -10.02
C GLY A 182 18.33 -13.14 -10.83
N GLY A 183 17.49 -14.17 -10.99
CA GLY A 183 16.18 -14.04 -11.65
C GLY A 183 15.15 -13.21 -10.86
N ALA A 184 13.96 -13.05 -11.42
CA ALA A 184 12.91 -12.17 -10.88
C ALA A 184 11.53 -12.84 -10.85
N LEU A 185 10.67 -12.43 -9.93
CA LEU A 185 9.24 -12.75 -9.99
C LEU A 185 8.58 -12.00 -11.16
N LEU A 186 7.51 -12.55 -11.70
CA LEU A 186 6.70 -11.87 -12.71
C LEU A 186 5.50 -11.12 -12.06
N PRO A 187 4.96 -10.07 -12.71
CA PRO A 187 3.72 -9.42 -12.27
C PRO A 187 2.51 -10.37 -12.24
N LEU A 188 1.43 -9.99 -11.55
CA LEU A 188 0.15 -10.69 -11.62
C LEU A 188 -0.38 -10.74 -13.07
N GLY A 189 -0.68 -11.94 -13.57
CA GLY A 189 -0.96 -12.19 -14.98
C GLY A 189 0.30 -12.49 -15.82
N SER A 190 1.48 -12.56 -15.22
CA SER A 190 2.72 -13.11 -15.80
C SER A 190 3.15 -12.52 -17.15
N PHE A 191 2.76 -13.16 -18.26
CA PHE A 191 3.18 -12.85 -19.64
C PHE A 191 2.09 -12.08 -20.41
N ALA A 192 2.32 -11.78 -21.69
CA ALA A 192 1.37 -11.01 -22.49
C ALA A 192 0.02 -11.71 -22.64
N GLU A 193 0.06 -13.02 -22.87
CA GLU A 193 -1.04 -13.95 -23.09
C GLU A 193 -1.95 -14.06 -21.86
N LEU A 194 -1.38 -13.87 -20.67
CA LEU A 194 -2.05 -13.96 -19.37
C LEU A 194 -2.34 -12.57 -18.74
N SER A 195 -2.16 -11.49 -19.51
CA SER A 195 -2.38 -10.08 -19.12
C SER A 195 -1.44 -9.51 -18.04
N GLY A 196 -0.17 -9.92 -17.98
CA GLY A 196 0.82 -9.45 -16.99
C GLY A 196 1.02 -7.93 -16.90
N HIS A 197 0.67 -7.19 -17.97
CA HIS A 197 0.62 -5.73 -17.96
C HIS A 197 -0.31 -5.18 -16.87
N LYS A 198 -1.40 -5.88 -16.51
CA LYS A 198 -2.35 -5.47 -15.47
C LYS A 198 -1.71 -5.55 -14.08
N GLY A 199 -0.98 -6.63 -13.77
CA GLY A 199 -0.19 -6.74 -12.55
C GLY A 199 0.88 -5.66 -12.45
N PHE A 200 1.54 -5.32 -13.56
CA PHE A 200 2.51 -4.23 -13.60
C PHE A 200 1.84 -2.86 -13.35
N CYS A 201 0.67 -2.58 -13.94
CA CYS A 201 -0.08 -1.36 -13.64
C CYS A 201 -0.44 -1.24 -12.16
N LEU A 202 -0.84 -2.34 -11.51
CA LEU A 202 -1.10 -2.36 -10.06
C LEU A 202 0.18 -2.14 -9.24
N ALA A 203 1.29 -2.81 -9.60
CA ALA A 203 2.59 -2.64 -8.94
C ALA A 203 3.12 -1.20 -9.05
N ALA A 204 2.95 -0.57 -10.21
CA ALA A 204 3.33 0.81 -10.47
C ALA A 204 2.42 1.81 -9.73
N MET A 205 1.12 1.54 -9.63
CA MET A 205 0.19 2.33 -8.82
C MET A 205 0.60 2.34 -7.34
N VAL A 206 1.05 1.19 -6.82
CA VAL A 206 1.59 1.08 -5.46
C VAL A 206 2.87 1.90 -5.30
N ASP A 207 3.87 1.75 -6.18
CA ASP A 207 5.11 2.54 -6.12
C ASP A 207 4.85 4.05 -6.19
N VAL A 208 3.88 4.49 -7.01
CA VAL A 208 3.52 5.91 -7.12
C VAL A 208 2.82 6.42 -5.85
N LEU A 209 1.80 5.72 -5.35
CA LEU A 209 1.03 6.16 -4.17
C LEU A 209 1.80 6.02 -2.86
N CYS A 210 2.62 4.98 -2.72
CA CYS A 210 3.40 4.73 -1.52
C CYS A 210 4.67 5.57 -1.45
N CYS A 211 5.33 5.85 -2.58
CA CYS A 211 6.71 6.35 -2.60
C CYS A 211 6.86 7.67 -3.34
N VAL A 212 6.44 7.75 -4.60
CA VAL A 212 6.57 9.00 -5.38
C VAL A 212 5.74 10.13 -4.76
N LEU A 213 4.55 9.80 -4.24
CA LEU A 213 3.66 10.73 -3.53
C LEU A 213 4.17 11.11 -2.12
N SER A 214 4.93 10.25 -1.46
CA SER A 214 5.40 10.46 -0.07
C SER A 214 6.82 11.02 0.04
N GLY A 215 7.63 10.87 -1.01
CA GLY A 215 9.07 11.10 -0.97
C GLY A 215 9.89 9.90 -0.51
N ALA A 216 9.30 8.69 -0.42
CA ALA A 216 10.04 7.46 -0.10
C ALA A 216 10.72 6.84 -1.34
N ASN A 217 11.59 5.84 -1.13
CA ASN A 217 12.25 5.16 -2.25
C ASN A 217 11.31 4.20 -2.97
N TRP A 218 11.36 4.22 -4.30
CA TRP A 218 10.59 3.38 -5.22
C TRP A 218 11.47 2.40 -6.00
N GLY A 219 10.85 1.34 -6.52
CA GLY A 219 11.45 0.36 -7.42
C GLY A 219 12.83 -0.17 -7.00
N PRO A 220 13.86 -0.08 -7.87
CA PRO A 220 15.18 -0.63 -7.59
C PRO A 220 15.99 0.18 -6.56
N PHE A 221 15.43 1.28 -6.04
CA PHE A 221 16.02 2.14 -5.03
C PHE A 221 15.41 1.91 -3.63
N ALA A 222 14.33 1.13 -3.53
CA ALA A 222 13.77 0.71 -2.25
C ALA A 222 14.82 -0.03 -1.41
N PRO A 223 14.97 0.28 -0.10
CA PRO A 223 16.01 -0.32 0.73
C PRO A 223 15.80 -1.84 0.88
N PRO A 224 16.88 -2.61 1.13
CA PRO A 224 16.81 -4.05 1.30
C PRO A 224 16.13 -4.45 2.61
N PHE A 225 15.03 -5.18 2.50
CA PHE A 225 14.32 -5.81 3.63
C PHE A 225 14.96 -7.14 4.03
N ALA A 226 15.52 -7.88 3.07
CA ALA A 226 16.18 -9.15 3.34
C ALA A 226 17.70 -8.98 3.50
N LEU A 227 18.25 -9.60 4.55
CA LEU A 227 19.68 -9.86 4.67
C LEU A 227 20.15 -10.58 3.38
N ARG A 228 21.25 -10.10 2.78
CA ARG A 228 21.83 -10.52 1.47
C ARG A 228 21.22 -9.89 0.20
N GLN A 229 20.39 -8.85 0.29
CA GLN A 229 20.09 -7.98 -0.87
C GLN A 229 21.08 -6.81 -0.94
N GLU A 230 21.46 -6.41 -2.17
CA GLU A 230 22.36 -5.27 -2.41
C GLU A 230 21.75 -3.95 -1.93
N ILE A 231 22.58 -3.10 -1.31
CA ILE A 231 22.20 -1.72 -0.99
C ILE A 231 22.17 -0.91 -2.30
N PRO A 232 21.08 -0.22 -2.65
CA PRO A 232 21.00 0.56 -3.87
C PRO A 232 22.10 1.64 -3.98
N ALA A 233 22.78 1.69 -5.13
CA ALA A 233 23.89 2.62 -5.39
C ALA A 233 23.47 4.11 -5.43
N ARG A 234 22.17 4.41 -5.39
CA ARG A 234 21.62 5.76 -5.17
C ARG A 234 20.30 5.66 -4.39
N SER A 235 20.03 6.67 -3.55
CA SER A 235 18.68 6.92 -3.01
C SER A 235 17.94 7.90 -3.93
N VAL A 236 16.63 7.75 -4.05
CA VAL A 236 15.72 8.68 -4.77
C VAL A 236 14.67 9.30 -3.85
N GLY A 237 14.58 8.81 -2.61
CA GLY A 237 13.70 9.26 -1.54
C GLY A 237 14.23 8.78 -0.18
N GLN A 238 13.34 8.61 0.80
CA GLN A 238 13.65 8.18 2.17
C GLN A 238 12.91 6.90 2.59
N GLY A 239 13.64 5.85 2.99
CA GLY A 239 13.05 4.61 3.54
C GLY A 239 12.12 3.86 2.57
N ILE A 240 11.24 3.03 3.14
CA ILE A 240 10.13 2.34 2.46
C ILE A 240 8.90 3.28 2.50
N GLY A 241 8.06 3.22 1.47
CA GLY A 241 6.84 4.01 1.38
C GLY A 241 5.59 3.22 1.77
N HIS A 242 4.69 3.86 2.50
CA HIS A 242 3.36 3.31 2.79
C HIS A 242 2.27 4.35 2.52
N PHE A 243 1.13 3.88 2.01
CA PHE A 243 -0.05 4.69 1.75
C PHE A 243 -1.26 4.07 2.47
N PHE A 244 -1.99 4.91 3.20
CA PHE A 244 -3.22 4.54 3.90
C PHE A 244 -4.35 5.49 3.48
N GLY A 245 -5.46 4.94 3.00
CA GLY A 245 -6.68 5.69 2.69
C GLY A 245 -7.88 5.13 3.45
N ALA A 246 -8.78 6.01 3.89
CA ALA A 246 -10.04 5.61 4.54
C ALA A 246 -11.22 6.38 3.95
N LEU A 247 -12.31 5.67 3.61
CA LEU A 247 -13.48 6.23 2.93
C LEU A 247 -14.72 6.19 3.84
N ARG A 248 -15.24 7.36 4.20
CA ARG A 248 -16.46 7.48 5.01
C ARG A 248 -17.70 7.11 4.17
N ILE A 249 -18.34 6.00 4.49
CA ILE A 249 -19.53 5.49 3.78
C ILE A 249 -20.65 6.55 3.70
N GLU A 250 -20.99 7.18 4.83
CA GLU A 250 -21.99 8.26 4.95
C GLU A 250 -21.74 9.50 4.07
N ALA A 251 -20.57 9.62 3.43
CA ALA A 251 -20.30 10.70 2.46
C ALA A 251 -20.87 10.40 1.07
N PHE A 252 -21.28 9.15 0.81
CA PHE A 252 -21.75 8.66 -0.50
C PHE A 252 -23.15 8.03 -0.44
N ILE A 253 -23.46 7.29 0.62
CA ILE A 253 -24.70 6.50 0.78
C ILE A 253 -25.01 6.30 2.28
N ASP A 254 -26.23 5.87 2.64
CA ASP A 254 -26.52 5.40 4.01
C ASP A 254 -25.59 4.24 4.40
N GLU A 255 -25.11 4.23 5.65
CA GLU A 255 -24.17 3.21 6.11
C GLU A 255 -24.82 1.83 6.25
N THR A 256 -26.09 1.78 6.65
CA THR A 256 -26.84 0.52 6.75
C THR A 256 -27.12 -0.05 5.37
N GLU A 257 -27.47 0.79 4.40
CA GLU A 257 -27.70 0.39 3.01
C GLU A 257 -26.42 -0.13 2.34
N PHE A 258 -25.29 0.56 2.49
CA PHE A 258 -24.01 0.06 2.00
C PHE A 258 -23.71 -1.35 2.52
N LYS A 259 -23.89 -1.55 3.83
CA LYS A 259 -23.63 -2.83 4.49
C LYS A 259 -24.59 -3.94 4.04
N ARG A 260 -25.89 -3.63 3.83
CA ARG A 260 -26.84 -4.55 3.17
C ARG A 260 -26.39 -4.93 1.76
N GLN A 261 -25.92 -3.96 0.97
CA GLN A 261 -25.45 -4.21 -0.39
C GLN A 261 -24.15 -5.04 -0.42
N ILE A 262 -23.30 -4.95 0.61
CA ILE A 262 -22.15 -5.85 0.79
C ILE A 262 -22.62 -7.27 1.14
N ASP A 263 -23.59 -7.43 2.05
CA ASP A 263 -24.14 -8.76 2.39
C ASP A 263 -24.81 -9.43 1.17
N ASP A 264 -25.61 -8.69 0.40
CA ASP A 264 -26.27 -9.20 -0.81
C ASP A 264 -25.26 -9.55 -1.91
N TRP A 265 -24.19 -8.75 -2.07
CA TRP A 265 -23.07 -9.06 -2.95
C TRP A 265 -22.37 -10.36 -2.52
N ILE A 266 -22.06 -10.51 -1.24
CA ILE A 266 -21.44 -11.72 -0.66
C ILE A 266 -22.31 -12.95 -0.93
N ARG A 267 -23.61 -12.88 -0.63
CA ARG A 267 -24.59 -13.96 -0.81
C ARG A 267 -24.76 -14.32 -2.29
N THR A 268 -24.87 -13.31 -3.16
CA THR A 268 -24.99 -13.47 -4.62
C THR A 268 -23.76 -14.15 -5.22
N PHE A 269 -22.55 -13.70 -4.90
CA PHE A 269 -21.33 -14.32 -5.44
C PHE A 269 -21.09 -15.72 -4.85
N ARG A 270 -21.37 -15.94 -3.56
CA ARG A 270 -21.27 -17.27 -2.92
C ARG A 270 -22.27 -18.28 -3.51
N ALA A 271 -23.43 -17.83 -3.99
CA ALA A 271 -24.44 -18.66 -4.68
C ALA A 271 -24.07 -19.03 -6.14
N THR A 272 -22.92 -18.57 -6.66
CA THR A 272 -22.45 -18.93 -8.01
C THR A 272 -22.21 -20.44 -8.11
N ARG A 273 -22.81 -21.10 -9.12
CA ARG A 273 -22.61 -22.53 -9.41
C ARG A 273 -21.09 -22.84 -9.52
N PRO A 274 -20.55 -23.80 -8.73
CA PRO A 274 -19.14 -24.16 -8.79
C PRO A 274 -18.65 -24.56 -10.18
N MET A 275 -17.36 -24.32 -10.43
CA MET A 275 -16.66 -24.92 -11.57
C MET A 275 -16.41 -26.42 -11.26
N PRO A 276 -16.46 -27.33 -12.26
CA PRO A 276 -16.15 -28.74 -12.02
C PRO A 276 -14.81 -28.93 -11.30
N GLY A 277 -14.81 -29.70 -10.21
CA GLY A 277 -13.62 -29.90 -9.36
C GLY A 277 -13.33 -28.77 -8.35
N THR A 278 -14.27 -27.83 -8.14
CA THR A 278 -14.16 -26.78 -7.12
C THR A 278 -15.35 -26.80 -6.17
N GLU A 279 -15.16 -26.28 -4.95
CA GLU A 279 -16.20 -26.21 -3.91
C GLU A 279 -17.17 -25.03 -4.12
N GLY A 280 -16.77 -24.02 -4.91
CA GLY A 280 -17.57 -22.83 -5.21
C GLY A 280 -16.73 -21.55 -5.22
N VAL A 281 -17.42 -20.41 -5.15
CA VAL A 281 -16.78 -19.10 -4.98
C VAL A 281 -16.51 -18.86 -3.50
N ARG A 282 -15.25 -18.62 -3.15
CA ARG A 282 -14.86 -18.06 -1.84
C ARG A 282 -14.72 -16.54 -1.95
N ILE A 283 -15.22 -15.85 -0.94
CA ILE A 283 -15.18 -14.38 -0.83
C ILE A 283 -13.80 -13.97 -0.27
N PRO A 284 -13.23 -12.82 -0.67
CA PRO A 284 -11.97 -12.34 -0.09
C PRO A 284 -12.03 -12.27 1.44
N GLY A 285 -11.07 -12.92 2.10
CA GLY A 285 -11.02 -13.10 3.56
C GLY A 285 -11.65 -14.40 4.07
N ASP A 286 -12.39 -15.17 3.25
CA ASP A 286 -12.89 -16.49 3.68
C ASP A 286 -11.75 -17.47 3.99
N PRO A 287 -10.73 -17.67 3.13
CA PRO A 287 -9.64 -18.62 3.42
C PRO A 287 -8.84 -18.27 4.67
N GLU A 288 -8.71 -16.96 4.95
CA GLU A 288 -8.02 -16.44 6.13
C GLU A 288 -8.85 -16.68 7.39
N ARG A 289 -10.18 -16.44 7.35
CA ARG A 289 -11.11 -16.76 8.46
C ARG A 289 -11.21 -18.27 8.72
N GLU A 290 -11.29 -19.08 7.66
CA GLU A 290 -11.27 -20.54 7.73
C GLU A 290 -10.01 -21.02 8.47
N ALA A 291 -8.84 -20.48 8.08
CA ALA A 291 -7.56 -20.82 8.69
C ALA A 291 -7.36 -20.28 10.12
N GLU A 292 -7.95 -19.13 10.46
CA GLU A 292 -7.94 -18.59 11.83
C GLU A 292 -8.83 -19.43 12.77
N ALA A 293 -10.03 -19.78 12.32
CA ALA A 293 -10.97 -20.60 13.08
C ALA A 293 -10.42 -22.02 13.35
N ASP A 294 -9.77 -22.64 12.37
CA ASP A 294 -9.05 -23.91 12.54
C ASP A 294 -7.88 -23.78 13.52
N ARG A 295 -6.92 -22.89 13.23
CA ARG A 295 -5.63 -22.84 13.94
C ARG A 295 -5.71 -22.28 15.36
N SER A 296 -6.76 -21.51 15.68
CA SER A 296 -7.03 -21.06 17.06
C SER A 296 -7.49 -22.20 17.97
N VAL A 297 -7.96 -23.32 17.42
CA VAL A 297 -8.39 -24.53 18.17
C VAL A 297 -7.36 -25.66 18.02
N ASN A 298 -6.92 -25.94 16.78
CA ASN A 298 -6.08 -27.08 16.43
C ASN A 298 -4.57 -26.76 16.38
N GLY A 299 -4.17 -25.50 16.59
CA GLY A 299 -2.79 -25.04 16.49
C GLY A 299 -2.33 -24.73 15.06
N ILE A 300 -1.15 -24.14 14.92
CA ILE A 300 -0.57 -23.79 13.61
C ILE A 300 0.26 -24.96 13.09
N PRO A 301 -0.06 -25.55 11.92
CA PRO A 301 0.72 -26.64 11.34
C PRO A 301 2.08 -26.13 10.83
N LEU A 302 3.16 -26.53 11.50
CA LEU A 302 4.54 -26.23 11.10
C LEU A 302 5.13 -27.38 10.28
N ILE A 303 6.04 -27.06 9.36
CA ILE A 303 6.83 -28.08 8.66
C ILE A 303 8.06 -28.45 9.49
N GLU A 304 8.42 -29.73 9.44
CA GLU A 304 9.57 -30.32 10.16
C GLU A 304 10.90 -29.51 10.07
N PRO A 305 11.31 -28.91 8.92
CA PRO A 305 12.47 -28.02 8.91
C PRO A 305 12.33 -26.78 9.81
N VAL A 306 11.15 -26.16 9.87
CA VAL A 306 10.88 -24.96 10.67
C VAL A 306 10.83 -25.30 12.16
N ILE A 307 10.36 -26.49 12.52
CA ILE A 307 10.42 -27.00 13.91
C ILE A 307 11.89 -27.03 14.38
N ARG A 308 12.79 -27.64 13.60
CA ARG A 308 14.21 -27.70 13.93
C ARG A 308 14.91 -26.35 13.94
N ASP A 309 14.57 -25.45 13.01
CA ASP A 309 15.06 -24.07 12.99
C ASP A 309 14.73 -23.36 14.33
N LEU A 310 13.49 -23.55 14.84
CA LEU A 310 13.01 -22.97 16.09
C LEU A 310 13.56 -23.65 17.35
N GLU A 311 13.77 -24.97 17.33
CA GLU A 311 14.49 -25.69 18.38
C GLU A 311 15.96 -25.25 18.50
N GLU A 312 16.62 -24.94 17.38
CA GLU A 312 17.98 -24.40 17.37
C GLU A 312 18.04 -23.00 17.96
N ILE A 313 17.15 -22.10 17.52
CA ILE A 313 17.03 -20.76 18.09
C ILE A 313 16.75 -20.85 19.60
N GLY A 314 15.84 -21.74 20.02
CA GLY A 314 15.55 -22.03 21.42
C GLY A 314 16.80 -22.44 22.22
N ARG A 315 17.57 -23.41 21.72
CA ARG A 315 18.86 -23.83 22.31
C ARG A 315 19.86 -22.69 22.43
N ILE A 316 19.93 -21.79 21.44
CA ILE A 316 20.85 -20.64 21.44
C ILE A 316 20.45 -19.59 22.48
N ILE A 317 19.15 -19.29 22.64
CA ILE A 317 18.65 -18.25 23.55
C ILE A 317 18.27 -18.76 24.96
N GLY A 318 18.39 -20.08 25.21
CA GLY A 318 18.00 -20.70 26.47
C GLY A 318 16.49 -20.90 26.67
N ALA A 319 15.70 -20.78 25.60
CA ALA A 319 14.25 -20.99 25.63
C ALA A 319 13.87 -22.40 25.13
N LYS A 320 12.86 -23.01 25.73
CA LYS A 320 12.26 -24.24 25.16
C LYS A 320 11.31 -23.88 24.03
N PHE A 321 11.43 -24.58 22.91
CA PHE A 321 10.41 -24.60 21.86
C PHE A 321 9.52 -25.83 22.05
N GLY A 322 8.21 -25.68 21.88
CA GLY A 322 7.21 -26.74 22.01
C GLY A 322 6.79 -27.10 23.44
N THR A 323 5.57 -27.64 23.53
CA THR A 323 4.96 -28.34 24.68
C THR A 323 4.06 -29.45 24.15
#